data_AF-A0A8D8B0N0-F1
#
_entry.id   AF-A0A8D8B0N0-F1
#
_cell.length_a   1.000
_cell.length_b   1.000
_cell.length_c   1.000
_cell.angle_alpha   90.00
_cell.angle_beta   90.00
_cell.angle_gamma   90.00
#
_symmetry.space_group_name_H-M   'P 1'
#
loop_
_entity.id
_entity.type
_entity.pdbx_description
1 polymer ?
#
loop_
_entity_poly.entity_id
_entity_poly.type
_entity_poly.pdbx_seq_one_letter_code
_entity_poly.pdbx_strand_id
1 'polypeptide(L)'
;NFLLNLVQALRGSDQAEADVIDRFEQLLMISHYYCTRAACRQAPALQSIAVKISVAMLRHTDVVPVDKGYYEAGMDLRGLGRESEAFVILNHYLDVCEAIEEGSGNLVDHSDLSSTDFPSSVPIPAELHLNNELNLHEEIREWVLAVSMDQKVDQVLPTDDRNLYESSLGISDQACLVSGYPVMGRQPVVFQRTHRLANRDAWSKLTVAARMAPQTDIPSVIEFIEKWCGPANFLSG
;
A
#
# COMPACT_ATOMS: atom_id res chain seq x y z
N ASN A 1 -2.46 10.03 -16.33
CA ASN A 1 -2.20 11.47 -16.55
C ASN A 1 -3.33 12.41 -16.11
N PHE A 2 -4.63 12.06 -16.25
CA PHE A 2 -5.74 12.96 -15.89
C PHE A 2 -5.62 13.58 -14.47
N LEU A 3 -5.47 12.74 -13.43
CA LEU A 3 -5.38 13.23 -12.04
C LEU A 3 -4.16 14.15 -11.81
N LEU A 4 -3.03 13.87 -12.46
CA LEU A 4 -1.85 14.74 -12.39
C LEU A 4 -2.17 16.13 -12.95
N ASN A 5 -2.81 16.19 -14.12
CA ASN A 5 -3.18 17.46 -14.74
C ASN A 5 -4.21 18.22 -13.89
N LEU A 6 -5.14 17.51 -13.26
CA LEU A 6 -6.13 18.10 -12.35
C LEU A 6 -5.47 18.72 -11.12
N VAL A 7 -4.57 18.00 -10.45
CA VAL A 7 -3.80 18.52 -9.30
C VAL A 7 -2.98 19.76 -9.71
N GLN A 8 -2.34 19.71 -10.87
CA GLN A 8 -1.59 20.87 -11.39
C GLN A 8 -2.49 22.08 -11.67
N ALA A 9 -3.68 21.86 -12.23
CA ALA A 9 -4.65 22.92 -12.47
C ALA A 9 -5.18 23.51 -11.16
N LEU A 10 -5.47 22.67 -10.16
CA LEU A 10 -5.93 23.10 -8.84
C LEU A 10 -4.86 23.95 -8.13
N ARG A 11 -3.59 23.51 -8.13
CA ARG A 11 -2.47 24.28 -7.56
C ARG A 11 -2.22 25.61 -8.27
N GLY A 12 -2.59 25.72 -9.53
CA GLY A 12 -2.50 26.98 -10.30
C GLY A 12 -3.73 27.88 -10.17
N SER A 13 -4.77 27.44 -9.46
CA SER A 13 -6.01 28.20 -9.24
C SER A 13 -5.97 28.92 -7.91
N ASP A 14 -6.16 30.24 -7.91
CA ASP A 14 -6.25 31.06 -6.69
C ASP A 14 -7.51 30.77 -5.85
N GLN A 15 -8.44 29.97 -6.39
CA GLN A 15 -9.72 29.64 -5.74
C GLN A 15 -9.72 28.27 -5.05
N ALA A 16 -8.69 27.45 -5.26
CA ALA A 16 -8.64 26.11 -4.69
C ALA A 16 -8.21 26.17 -3.22
N GLU A 17 -9.04 25.62 -2.34
CA GLU A 17 -8.69 25.44 -0.92
C GLU A 17 -7.61 24.37 -0.76
N ALA A 18 -6.72 24.55 0.22
CA ALA A 18 -5.54 23.70 0.40
C ALA A 18 -5.93 22.24 0.72
N ASP A 19 -6.98 22.04 1.52
CA ASP A 19 -7.53 20.72 1.85
C ASP A 19 -8.04 19.98 0.61
N VAL A 20 -8.67 20.68 -0.34
CA VAL A 20 -9.11 20.11 -1.62
C VAL A 20 -7.91 19.64 -2.42
N ILE A 21 -6.85 20.46 -2.51
CA ILE A 21 -5.61 20.09 -3.21
C ILE A 21 -5.01 18.84 -2.57
N ASP A 22 -4.89 18.80 -1.24
CA ASP A 22 -4.33 17.66 -0.50
C ASP A 22 -5.12 16.36 -0.76
N ARG A 23 -6.45 16.43 -0.79
CA ARG A 23 -7.31 15.26 -1.12
C ARG A 23 -7.07 14.76 -2.53
N PHE A 24 -6.94 15.64 -3.52
CA PHE A 24 -6.63 15.23 -4.89
C PHE A 24 -5.20 14.68 -5.03
N GLU A 25 -4.26 15.17 -4.22
CA GLU A 25 -2.91 14.61 -4.13
C GLU A 25 -2.90 13.21 -3.51
N GLN A 26 -3.71 12.98 -2.47
CA GLN A 26 -3.92 11.67 -1.88
C GLN A 26 -4.51 10.70 -2.92
N LEU A 27 -5.53 11.13 -3.67
CA LEU A 27 -6.12 10.33 -4.76
C LEU A 27 -5.13 10.01 -5.87
N LEU A 28 -4.27 10.99 -6.24
CA LEU A 28 -3.19 10.80 -7.21
C LEU A 28 -2.18 9.76 -6.71
N MET A 29 -1.82 9.82 -5.43
CA MET A 29 -0.90 8.86 -4.80
C MET A 29 -1.48 7.45 -4.74
N ILE A 30 -2.73 7.31 -4.28
CA ILE A 30 -3.46 6.04 -4.24
C ILE A 30 -3.53 5.41 -5.65
N SER A 31 -3.90 6.22 -6.65
CA SER A 31 -3.97 5.76 -8.04
C SER A 31 -2.61 5.32 -8.57
N HIS A 32 -1.56 6.09 -8.27
CA HIS A 32 -0.19 5.76 -8.63
C HIS A 32 0.26 4.42 -8.02
N TYR A 33 -0.01 4.20 -6.75
CA TYR A 33 0.32 2.93 -6.09
C TYR A 33 -0.45 1.75 -6.70
N TYR A 34 -1.75 1.87 -6.95
CA TYR A 34 -2.50 0.82 -7.63
C TYR A 34 -1.97 0.51 -9.03
N CYS A 35 -1.66 1.52 -9.85
CA CYS A 35 -1.05 1.33 -11.16
C CYS A 35 0.34 0.66 -11.06
N THR A 36 1.17 1.12 -10.12
CA THR A 36 2.51 0.57 -9.90
C THR A 36 2.44 -0.88 -9.45
N ARG A 37 1.53 -1.23 -8.53
CA ARG A 37 1.29 -2.61 -8.09
C ARG A 37 0.84 -3.49 -9.24
N ALA A 38 -0.11 -3.03 -10.05
CA ALA A 38 -0.60 -3.77 -11.21
C ALA A 38 0.53 -4.07 -12.21
N ALA A 39 1.37 -3.08 -12.51
CA ALA A 39 2.54 -3.25 -13.37
C ALA A 39 3.58 -4.21 -12.76
N CYS A 40 3.86 -4.08 -11.46
CA CYS A 40 4.82 -4.96 -10.76
C CYS A 40 4.39 -6.44 -10.79
N ARG A 41 3.08 -6.73 -10.69
CA ARG A 41 2.55 -8.10 -10.76
C ARG A 41 2.78 -8.79 -12.10
N GLN A 42 3.03 -8.05 -13.18
CA GLN A 42 3.34 -8.61 -14.50
C GLN A 42 4.76 -9.20 -14.58
N ALA A 43 5.62 -8.93 -13.58
CA ALA A 43 7.00 -9.41 -13.54
C ALA A 43 7.32 -10.11 -12.21
N PRO A 44 7.68 -11.41 -12.19
CA PRO A 44 8.00 -12.13 -10.96
C PRO A 44 9.07 -11.45 -10.08
N ALA A 45 10.07 -10.81 -10.70
CA ALA A 45 11.13 -10.09 -10.01
C ALA A 45 10.65 -8.89 -9.17
N LEU A 46 9.43 -8.39 -9.41
CA LEU A 46 8.85 -7.24 -8.72
C LEU A 46 7.73 -7.62 -7.75
N GLN A 47 7.44 -8.92 -7.54
CA GLN A 47 6.38 -9.37 -6.64
C GLN A 47 6.54 -8.80 -5.22
N SER A 48 7.76 -8.79 -4.68
CA SER A 48 8.04 -8.18 -3.38
C SER A 48 7.68 -6.68 -3.32
N ILE A 49 7.81 -5.93 -4.41
CA ILE A 49 7.39 -4.52 -4.46
C ILE A 49 5.87 -4.43 -4.53
N ALA A 50 5.21 -5.28 -5.32
CA ALA A 50 3.76 -5.33 -5.40
C ALA A 50 3.12 -5.58 -4.02
N VAL A 51 3.63 -6.56 -3.27
CA VAL A 51 3.15 -6.86 -1.91
C VAL A 51 3.39 -5.69 -0.96
N LYS A 52 4.58 -5.06 -1.01
CA LYS A 52 4.86 -3.87 -0.21
C LYS A 52 3.88 -2.73 -0.49
N ILE A 53 3.50 -2.53 -1.75
CA ILE A 53 2.48 -1.54 -2.09
C ILE A 53 1.14 -1.92 -1.46
N SER A 54 0.70 -3.18 -1.57
CA SER A 54 -0.59 -3.63 -0.99
C SER A 54 -0.67 -3.38 0.50
N VAL A 55 0.41 -3.68 1.24
CA VAL A 55 0.48 -3.40 2.68
C VAL A 55 0.51 -1.88 2.93
N ALA A 56 1.27 -1.11 2.16
CA ALA A 56 1.31 0.35 2.30
C ALA A 56 -0.04 1.02 2.01
N MET A 57 -0.87 0.41 1.15
CA MET A 57 -2.22 0.88 0.85
C MET A 57 -3.16 0.83 2.05
N LEU A 58 -2.84 0.06 3.10
CA LEU A 58 -3.64 0.02 4.33
C LEU A 58 -3.70 1.38 5.05
N ARG A 59 -2.67 2.24 4.88
CA ARG A 59 -2.70 3.65 5.33
C ARG A 59 -3.78 4.51 4.68
N HIS A 60 -4.31 4.06 3.55
CA HIS A 60 -5.26 4.81 2.73
C HIS A 60 -6.68 4.23 2.82
N THR A 61 -6.98 3.45 3.85
CA THR A 61 -8.29 2.84 4.09
C THR A 61 -9.35 3.83 4.59
N ASP A 62 -8.96 5.08 4.84
CA ASP A 62 -9.86 6.23 4.96
C ASP A 62 -10.53 6.61 3.62
N VAL A 63 -9.90 6.25 2.50
CA VAL A 63 -10.38 6.52 1.13
C VAL A 63 -10.71 5.23 0.38
N VAL A 64 -9.89 4.19 0.51
CA VAL A 64 -10.09 2.86 -0.07
C VAL A 64 -10.97 2.05 0.87
N PRO A 65 -11.97 1.29 0.39
CA PRO A 65 -12.76 0.42 1.25
C PRO A 65 -11.86 -0.46 2.12
N VAL A 66 -12.08 -0.43 3.43
CA VAL A 66 -11.17 -1.03 4.42
C VAL A 66 -11.04 -2.53 4.23
N ASP A 67 -12.16 -3.23 4.06
CA ASP A 67 -12.21 -4.67 3.81
C ASP A 67 -11.44 -5.06 2.53
N LYS A 68 -11.60 -4.30 1.45
CA LYS A 68 -10.82 -4.46 0.21
C LYS A 68 -9.33 -4.30 0.47
N GLY A 69 -8.92 -3.29 1.24
CA GLY A 69 -7.53 -3.04 1.57
C GLY A 69 -6.88 -4.22 2.30
N TYR A 70 -7.50 -4.68 3.39
CA TYR A 70 -7.00 -5.80 4.19
C TYR A 70 -7.02 -7.13 3.42
N TYR A 71 -8.08 -7.39 2.64
CA TYR A 71 -8.13 -8.55 1.74
C TYR A 71 -6.97 -8.55 0.75
N GLU A 72 -6.79 -7.45 0.00
CA GLU A 72 -5.75 -7.33 -1.02
C GLU A 72 -4.34 -7.47 -0.43
N ALA A 73 -4.08 -6.88 0.73
CA ALA A 73 -2.79 -6.95 1.42
C ALA A 73 -2.51 -8.35 1.97
N GLY A 74 -3.49 -8.95 2.65
CA GLY A 74 -3.37 -10.27 3.26
C GLY A 74 -3.15 -11.39 2.23
N MET A 75 -3.89 -11.35 1.12
CA MET A 75 -3.72 -12.33 0.04
C MET A 75 -2.36 -12.20 -0.67
N ASP A 76 -1.86 -10.97 -0.82
CA ASP A 76 -0.53 -10.73 -1.39
C ASP A 76 0.60 -11.19 -0.47
N LEU A 77 0.48 -10.96 0.84
CA LEU A 77 1.41 -11.48 1.84
C LEU A 77 1.41 -13.02 1.84
N ARG A 78 0.23 -13.65 1.82
CA ARG A 78 0.07 -15.10 1.74
C ARG A 78 0.72 -15.66 0.48
N GLY A 79 0.47 -15.04 -0.68
CA GLY A 79 1.05 -15.44 -1.96
C GLY A 79 2.57 -15.32 -2.02
N LEU A 80 3.18 -14.44 -1.23
CA LEU A 80 4.63 -14.30 -1.09
C LEU A 80 5.23 -15.20 0.00
N GLY A 81 4.41 -15.93 0.75
CA GLY A 81 4.84 -16.80 1.85
C GLY A 81 5.17 -16.05 3.15
N ARG A 82 4.68 -14.81 3.33
CA ARG A 82 4.77 -14.06 4.60
C ARG A 82 3.59 -14.41 5.50
N GLU A 83 3.48 -15.68 5.88
CA GLU A 83 2.28 -16.24 6.52
C GLU A 83 1.91 -15.57 7.85
N SER A 84 2.90 -15.29 8.71
CA SER A 84 2.69 -14.58 9.98
C SER A 84 1.98 -13.23 9.81
N GLU A 85 2.42 -12.43 8.83
CA GLU A 85 1.80 -11.14 8.54
C GLU A 85 0.46 -11.31 7.84
N ALA A 86 0.38 -12.24 6.88
CA ALA A 86 -0.86 -12.54 6.20
C ALA A 86 -1.95 -12.93 7.21
N PHE A 87 -1.60 -13.69 8.25
CA PHE A 87 -2.50 -14.06 9.33
C PHE A 87 -3.06 -12.85 10.05
N VAL A 88 -2.20 -11.95 10.57
CA VAL A 88 -2.65 -10.75 11.28
C VAL A 88 -3.55 -9.88 10.40
N ILE A 89 -3.14 -9.65 9.15
CA ILE A 89 -3.89 -8.80 8.20
C ILE A 89 -5.22 -9.45 7.78
N LEU A 90 -5.27 -10.77 7.56
CA LEU A 90 -6.49 -11.47 7.17
C LEU A 90 -7.43 -11.72 8.34
N ASN A 91 -6.92 -11.88 9.57
CA ASN A 91 -7.74 -11.94 10.76
C ASN A 91 -8.48 -10.61 10.96
N HIS A 92 -7.75 -9.50 10.87
CA HIS A 92 -8.36 -8.16 10.93
C HIS A 92 -9.36 -7.90 9.80
N TYR A 93 -9.12 -8.44 8.59
CA TYR A 93 -10.12 -8.41 7.52
C TYR A 93 -11.44 -9.07 7.93
N LEU A 94 -11.41 -10.21 8.63
CA LEU A 94 -12.63 -10.88 9.10
C LEU A 94 -13.38 -10.02 10.13
N ASP A 95 -12.67 -9.39 11.07
CA ASP A 95 -13.27 -8.47 12.05
C ASP A 95 -13.94 -7.28 11.36
N VAL A 96 -13.30 -6.74 10.31
CA VAL A 96 -13.87 -5.67 9.49
C VAL A 96 -15.11 -6.13 8.73
N CYS A 97 -15.11 -7.34 8.17
CA CYS A 97 -16.30 -7.89 7.50
C CYS A 97 -17.48 -8.05 8.46
N GLU A 98 -17.24 -8.58 9.66
CA GLU A 98 -18.27 -8.69 10.70
C GLU A 98 -18.84 -7.31 11.07
N ALA A 99 -17.97 -6.31 11.25
CA ALA A 99 -18.40 -4.94 11.51
C ALA A 99 -19.21 -4.30 10.36
N ILE A 100 -18.94 -4.64 9.10
CA ILE A 100 -19.72 -4.22 7.94
C ILE A 100 -21.12 -4.85 7.97
N GLU A 101 -21.20 -6.17 8.22
CA GLU A 101 -22.47 -6.90 8.28
C GLU A 101 -23.36 -6.42 9.43
N GLU A 102 -22.77 -6.10 10.58
CA GLU A 102 -23.48 -5.54 11.74
C GLU A 102 -23.72 -4.02 11.63
N GLY A 103 -23.08 -3.35 10.67
CA GLY A 103 -23.18 -1.90 10.48
C GLY A 103 -22.59 -1.07 11.62
N SER A 104 -21.63 -1.64 12.38
CA SER A 104 -21.05 -1.01 13.58
C SER A 104 -19.54 -1.17 13.63
N GLY A 105 -18.82 -0.13 13.21
CA GLY A 105 -17.34 -0.10 13.22
C GLY A 105 -16.70 -0.18 14.61
N ASN A 106 -17.46 0.02 15.70
CA ASN A 106 -16.95 -0.10 17.08
C ASN A 106 -16.57 -1.53 17.48
N LEU A 107 -16.90 -2.51 16.63
CA LEU A 107 -16.66 -3.93 16.88
C LEU A 107 -15.27 -4.38 16.42
N VAL A 108 -14.59 -3.58 15.60
CA VAL A 108 -13.28 -3.93 15.06
C VAL A 108 -12.21 -3.79 16.15
N ASP A 109 -11.53 -4.89 16.49
CA ASP A 109 -10.36 -4.84 17.36
C ASP A 109 -9.11 -4.41 16.57
N HIS A 110 -8.39 -3.42 17.10
CA HIS A 110 -7.17 -2.88 16.52
C HIS A 110 -5.92 -3.18 17.36
N SER A 111 -6.05 -3.99 18.42
CA SER A 111 -4.97 -4.31 19.34
C SER A 111 -3.73 -4.89 18.64
N ASP A 112 -3.95 -5.81 17.69
CA ASP A 112 -2.91 -6.46 16.88
C ASP A 112 -2.18 -5.49 15.92
N LEU A 113 -2.78 -4.32 15.65
CA LEU A 113 -2.25 -3.29 14.76
C LEU A 113 -1.65 -2.09 15.51
N SER A 114 -1.50 -2.19 16.83
CA SER A 114 -1.01 -1.10 17.69
C SER A 114 0.40 -0.60 17.35
N SER A 115 1.22 -1.41 16.68
CA SER A 115 2.57 -1.04 16.21
C SER A 115 2.60 -0.44 14.80
N THR A 116 1.42 -0.19 14.21
CA THR A 116 1.27 0.31 12.84
C THR A 116 0.87 1.78 12.79
N ASP A 117 0.95 2.36 11.60
CA ASP A 117 0.46 3.69 11.24
C ASP A 117 -0.88 3.62 10.46
N PHE A 118 -1.58 2.48 10.53
CA PHE A 118 -2.84 2.29 9.84
C PHE A 118 -3.96 3.01 10.60
N PRO A 119 -4.90 3.68 9.89
CA PRO A 119 -5.99 4.39 10.54
C PRO A 119 -6.91 3.39 11.26
N SER A 120 -7.19 3.64 12.54
CA SER A 120 -8.18 2.89 13.33
C SER A 120 -9.60 3.44 13.20
N SER A 121 -9.75 4.66 12.67
CA SER A 121 -11.06 5.26 12.40
C SER A 121 -11.20 5.46 10.89
N VAL A 122 -11.94 4.55 10.26
CA VAL A 122 -12.19 4.55 8.82
C VAL A 122 -13.68 4.42 8.52
N PRO A 123 -14.17 4.91 7.37
CA PRO A 123 -15.55 4.71 6.97
C PRO A 123 -15.85 3.22 6.77
N ILE A 124 -16.92 2.73 7.39
CA ILE A 124 -17.41 1.37 7.16
C ILE A 124 -18.19 1.34 5.83
N PRO A 125 -17.81 0.49 4.87
CA PRO A 125 -18.55 0.32 3.61
C PRO A 125 -19.99 -0.15 3.85
N ALA A 126 -20.88 0.16 2.90
CA ALA A 126 -22.28 -0.28 2.96
C ALA A 126 -22.47 -1.77 2.58
N GLU A 127 -21.56 -2.32 1.78
CA GLU A 127 -21.58 -3.71 1.33
C GLU A 127 -20.15 -4.25 1.34
N LEU A 128 -20.01 -5.56 1.56
CA LEU A 128 -18.73 -6.26 1.51
C LEU A 128 -18.11 -6.19 0.11
N HIS A 129 -16.78 -6.06 0.06
CA HIS A 129 -15.99 -6.09 -1.16
C HIS A 129 -16.20 -7.41 -1.93
N LEU A 130 -16.25 -8.52 -1.20
CA LEU A 130 -16.44 -9.87 -1.75
C LEU A 130 -17.91 -10.34 -1.69
N ASN A 131 -18.89 -9.43 -1.66
CA ASN A 131 -20.32 -9.80 -1.59
C ASN A 131 -20.75 -10.74 -2.74
N ASN A 132 -20.09 -10.64 -3.90
CA ASN A 132 -20.33 -11.51 -5.07
C ASN A 132 -19.37 -12.72 -5.17
N GLU A 133 -18.42 -12.87 -4.23
CA GLU A 133 -17.36 -13.89 -4.23
C GLU A 133 -17.24 -14.54 -2.84
N LEU A 134 -18.39 -14.90 -2.25
CA LEU A 134 -18.46 -15.44 -0.87
C LEU A 134 -17.56 -16.66 -0.64
N ASN A 135 -17.30 -17.46 -1.68
CA ASN A 135 -16.38 -18.60 -1.60
C ASN A 135 -14.94 -18.18 -1.25
N LEU A 136 -14.48 -17.01 -1.71
CA LEU A 136 -13.16 -16.49 -1.35
C LEU A 136 -13.13 -16.01 0.10
N HIS A 137 -14.23 -15.41 0.57
CA HIS A 137 -14.38 -15.03 1.97
C HIS A 137 -14.36 -16.26 2.90
N GLU A 138 -15.08 -17.33 2.55
CA GLU A 138 -15.02 -18.60 3.29
C GLU A 138 -13.62 -19.23 3.28
N GLU A 139 -12.91 -19.21 2.13
CA GLU A 139 -11.54 -19.74 2.05
C GLU A 139 -10.60 -19.02 3.03
N ILE A 140 -10.75 -17.69 3.16
CA ILE A 140 -9.96 -16.91 4.11
C ILE A 140 -10.32 -17.29 5.54
N ARG A 141 -11.61 -17.42 5.86
CA ARG A 141 -12.04 -17.84 7.20
C ARG A 141 -11.46 -19.21 7.56
N GLU A 142 -11.56 -20.19 6.66
CA GLU A 142 -11.00 -21.53 6.87
C GLU A 142 -9.48 -21.49 7.05
N TRP A 143 -8.78 -20.69 6.24
CA TRP A 143 -7.33 -20.55 6.33
C TRP A 143 -6.89 -19.89 7.65
N VAL A 144 -7.53 -18.79 8.06
CA VAL A 144 -7.25 -18.11 9.33
C VAL A 144 -7.50 -19.07 10.50
N LEU A 145 -8.63 -19.80 10.51
CA LEU A 145 -8.92 -20.80 11.54
C LEU A 145 -7.85 -21.90 11.59
N ALA A 146 -7.42 -22.40 10.43
CA ALA A 146 -6.37 -23.43 10.36
C ALA A 146 -5.04 -22.93 10.94
N VAL A 147 -4.62 -21.71 10.60
CA VAL A 147 -3.40 -21.09 11.11
C VAL A 147 -3.50 -20.78 12.61
N SER A 148 -4.65 -20.31 13.09
CA SER A 148 -4.90 -20.07 14.53
C SER A 148 -4.72 -21.35 15.37
N MET A 149 -5.06 -22.51 14.81
CA MET A 149 -4.88 -23.80 15.47
C MET A 149 -3.46 -24.37 15.34
N ASP A 150 -2.69 -23.92 14.35
CA ASP A 150 -1.29 -24.32 14.17
C ASP A 150 -0.36 -23.42 14.98
N GLN A 151 0.09 -23.91 16.14
CA GLN A 151 0.98 -23.21 17.07
C GLN A 151 2.39 -22.92 16.52
N LYS A 152 2.67 -23.26 15.26
CA LYS A 152 3.98 -23.04 14.62
C LYS A 152 4.11 -21.70 13.91
N VAL A 153 3.00 -21.04 13.59
CA VAL A 153 3.04 -19.73 12.93
C VAL A 153 3.00 -18.65 14.00
N ASP A 154 4.05 -17.84 14.07
CA ASP A 154 4.07 -16.68 14.95
C ASP A 154 3.01 -15.67 14.46
N GLN A 155 2.06 -15.32 15.30
CA GLN A 155 0.93 -14.44 14.98
C GLN A 155 1.28 -12.97 15.27
N VAL A 156 2.38 -12.49 14.68
CA VAL A 156 2.92 -11.15 14.95
C VAL A 156 3.38 -10.47 13.67
N LEU A 157 3.32 -9.14 13.68
CA LEU A 157 3.91 -8.31 12.63
C LEU A 157 5.43 -8.16 12.88
N PRO A 158 6.29 -8.28 11.85
CA PRO A 158 7.71 -8.04 11.98
C PRO A 158 7.97 -6.56 12.26
N THR A 159 8.85 -6.29 13.20
CA THR A 159 9.23 -4.93 13.56
C THR A 159 10.62 -4.60 13.04
N ASP A 160 10.84 -3.32 12.76
CA ASP A 160 12.16 -2.80 12.41
C ASP A 160 12.91 -2.25 13.63
N ASP A 161 14.07 -1.62 13.41
CA ASP A 161 14.91 -1.05 14.47
C ASP A 161 14.20 0.04 15.32
N ARG A 162 13.06 0.58 14.86
CA ARG A 162 12.23 1.56 15.59
C ARG A 162 11.19 0.88 16.48
N ASN A 163 11.13 -0.45 16.48
CA ASN A 163 10.03 -1.27 17.05
C ASN A 163 8.65 -0.93 16.46
N LEU A 164 8.63 -0.41 15.23
CA LEU A 164 7.41 -0.20 14.45
C LEU A 164 7.27 -1.33 13.45
N TYR A 165 6.04 -1.62 13.00
CA TYR A 165 5.85 -2.50 11.85
C TYR A 165 6.67 -1.99 10.65
N GLU A 166 7.34 -2.88 9.91
CA GLU A 166 8.27 -2.51 8.83
C GLU A 166 7.66 -1.60 7.76
N SER A 167 6.35 -1.68 7.53
CA SER A 167 5.63 -0.82 6.58
C SER A 167 5.39 0.59 7.12
N SER A 168 5.45 0.80 8.42
CA SER A 168 4.93 1.99 9.07
C SER A 168 5.87 3.18 9.04
N LEU A 169 5.29 4.34 8.72
CA LEU A 169 5.95 5.64 8.66
C LEU A 169 5.98 6.24 10.07
N GLY A 170 7.17 6.63 10.53
CA GLY A 170 7.32 7.49 11.69
C GLY A 170 7.06 8.96 11.33
N ILE A 171 7.13 9.84 12.33
CA ILE A 171 6.76 11.27 12.24
C ILE A 171 7.50 12.00 11.11
N SER A 172 8.77 11.67 10.87
CA SER A 172 9.62 12.33 9.87
C SER A 172 9.83 11.51 8.60
N ASP A 173 9.21 10.34 8.49
CA ASP A 173 9.48 9.44 7.39
C ASP A 173 8.66 9.80 6.16
N GLN A 174 9.25 9.59 4.99
CA GLN A 174 8.54 9.70 3.72
C GLN A 174 8.29 8.31 3.16
N ALA A 175 7.08 8.11 2.61
CA ALA A 175 6.76 6.92 1.86
C ALA A 175 7.58 6.88 0.55
N CYS A 176 8.17 5.72 0.28
CA CYS A 176 8.86 5.44 -0.97
C CYS A 176 7.86 5.48 -2.12
N LEU A 177 8.10 6.33 -3.11
CA LEU A 177 7.22 6.50 -4.28
C LEU A 177 6.98 5.19 -5.07
N VAL A 178 7.87 4.21 -4.95
CA VAL A 178 7.76 2.92 -5.66
C VAL A 178 7.09 1.84 -4.80
N SER A 179 7.37 1.79 -3.50
CA SER A 179 6.96 0.66 -2.65
C SER A 179 5.99 1.03 -1.54
N GLY A 180 5.73 2.32 -1.30
CA GLY A 180 4.93 2.83 -0.19
C GLY A 180 5.56 2.71 1.20
N TYR A 181 6.52 1.79 1.39
CA TYR A 181 7.29 1.60 2.62
C TYR A 181 8.16 2.82 2.98
N PRO A 182 8.62 2.96 4.24
CA PRO A 182 9.50 4.04 4.65
C PRO A 182 10.77 4.07 3.79
N VAL A 183 11.22 5.28 3.45
CA VAL A 183 12.52 5.46 2.79
C VAL A 183 13.62 5.33 3.83
N MET A 184 14.40 4.26 3.72
CA MET A 184 15.44 3.90 4.69
C MET A 184 16.85 4.15 4.12
N GLY A 185 17.78 4.57 4.96
CA GLY A 185 19.21 4.69 4.63
C GLY A 185 19.66 6.07 4.14
N ARG A 186 20.95 6.17 3.80
CA ARG A 186 21.64 7.47 3.60
C ARG A 186 21.57 8.05 2.18
N GLN A 187 21.20 7.25 1.17
CA GLN A 187 21.23 7.66 -0.24
C GLN A 187 19.95 7.25 -0.98
N PRO A 188 18.81 7.88 -0.65
CA PRO A 188 17.58 7.66 -1.39
C PRO A 188 17.68 8.25 -2.81
N VAL A 189 16.82 7.75 -3.70
CA VAL A 189 16.58 8.41 -4.99
C VAL A 189 15.69 9.62 -4.74
N VAL A 190 16.09 10.79 -5.23
CA VAL A 190 15.34 12.04 -5.10
C VAL A 190 14.82 12.45 -6.47
N PHE A 191 13.52 12.69 -6.58
CA PHE A 191 12.92 13.19 -7.81
C PHE A 191 12.92 14.72 -7.82
N GLN A 192 13.56 15.31 -8.83
CA GLN A 192 13.99 16.71 -8.79
C GLN A 192 12.89 17.76 -8.68
N ARG A 193 11.66 17.48 -9.14
CA ARG A 193 10.57 18.46 -9.17
C ARG A 193 9.77 18.51 -7.87
N THR A 194 9.50 17.35 -7.29
CA THR A 194 8.62 17.23 -6.11
C THR A 194 9.38 16.93 -4.83
N HIS A 195 10.68 16.64 -4.92
CA HIS A 195 11.52 16.15 -3.82
C HIS A 195 10.99 14.87 -3.16
N ARG A 196 10.06 14.17 -3.80
CA ARG A 196 9.63 12.83 -3.38
C ARG A 196 10.82 11.88 -3.46
N LEU A 197 10.76 10.85 -2.64
CA LEU A 197 11.85 9.91 -2.44
C LEU A 197 11.45 8.50 -2.86
N ALA A 198 12.44 7.71 -3.26
CA ALA A 198 12.30 6.26 -3.38
C ALA A 198 13.50 5.54 -2.78
N ASN A 199 13.25 4.35 -2.22
CA ASN A 199 14.28 3.42 -1.83
C ASN A 199 15.10 3.03 -3.07
N ARG A 200 16.43 3.10 -2.94
CA ARG A 200 17.36 2.87 -4.07
C ARG A 200 17.21 1.47 -4.67
N ASP A 201 17.01 0.46 -3.83
CA ASP A 201 16.83 -0.92 -4.29
C ASP A 201 15.51 -1.09 -5.05
N ALA A 202 14.42 -0.49 -4.57
CA ALA A 202 13.11 -0.53 -5.21
C ALA A 202 13.15 0.14 -6.60
N TRP A 203 13.74 1.34 -6.69
CA TRP A 203 13.92 2.03 -7.97
C TRP A 203 14.83 1.25 -8.94
N SER A 204 15.92 0.67 -8.43
CA SER A 204 16.84 -0.14 -9.24
C SER A 204 16.16 -1.40 -9.80
N LYS A 205 15.38 -2.11 -8.98
CA LYS A 205 14.59 -3.27 -9.42
C LYS A 205 13.58 -2.88 -10.49
N LEU A 206 12.84 -1.79 -10.28
CA LEU A 206 11.84 -1.30 -11.23
C LEU A 206 12.47 -0.96 -12.59
N THR A 207 13.58 -0.21 -12.59
CA THR A 207 14.28 0.19 -13.82
C THR A 207 14.96 -0.97 -14.55
N VAL A 208 15.51 -1.95 -13.83
CA VAL A 208 16.04 -3.18 -14.43
C VAL A 208 14.91 -4.00 -15.07
N ALA A 209 13.79 -4.18 -14.36
CA ALA A 209 12.64 -4.93 -14.86
C ALA A 209 12.03 -4.27 -16.11
N ALA A 210 11.95 -2.94 -16.16
CA ALA A 210 11.50 -2.22 -17.35
C ALA A 210 12.33 -2.52 -18.60
N ARG A 211 13.66 -2.70 -18.44
CA ARG A 211 14.56 -3.09 -19.55
C ARG A 211 14.42 -4.56 -19.92
N MET A 212 14.21 -5.44 -18.94
CA MET A 212 14.10 -6.88 -19.16
C MET A 212 12.73 -7.31 -19.69
N ALA A 213 11.68 -6.54 -19.40
CA ALA A 213 10.30 -6.83 -19.79
C ALA A 213 9.62 -5.57 -20.38
N PRO A 214 10.11 -5.04 -21.51
CA PRO A 214 9.61 -3.79 -22.11
C PRO A 214 8.15 -3.86 -22.58
N GLN A 215 7.57 -5.05 -22.72
CA GLN A 215 6.19 -5.29 -23.09
C GLN A 215 5.17 -5.12 -21.94
N THR A 216 5.66 -4.97 -20.72
CA THR A 216 4.81 -4.76 -19.52
C THR A 216 4.46 -3.29 -19.35
N ASP A 217 3.61 -2.97 -18.38
CA ASP A 217 3.28 -1.58 -18.04
C ASP A 217 4.37 -0.86 -17.21
N ILE A 218 5.46 -1.55 -16.85
CA ILE A 218 6.54 -1.01 -15.99
C ILE A 218 7.21 0.23 -16.62
N PRO A 219 7.57 0.26 -17.92
CA PRO A 219 8.12 1.47 -18.55
C PRO A 219 7.17 2.66 -18.46
N SER A 220 5.87 2.45 -18.65
CA SER A 220 4.84 3.49 -18.55
C SER A 220 4.74 4.06 -17.13
N VAL A 221 4.91 3.22 -16.10
CA VAL A 221 4.97 3.67 -14.70
C VAL A 221 6.20 4.55 -14.45
N ILE A 222 7.37 4.16 -14.97
CA ILE A 222 8.60 4.97 -14.85
C ILE A 222 8.42 6.32 -15.56
N GLU A 223 7.92 6.31 -16.80
CA GLU A 223 7.63 7.53 -17.55
C GLU A 223 6.66 8.43 -16.78
N PHE A 224 5.61 7.87 -16.18
CA PHE A 224 4.67 8.62 -15.36
C PHE A 224 5.33 9.21 -14.11
N ILE A 225 6.15 8.44 -13.39
CA ILE A 225 6.89 8.92 -12.21
C ILE A 225 7.78 10.10 -12.59
N GLU A 226 8.57 10.00 -13.67
CA GLU A 226 9.45 11.09 -14.12
C GLU A 226 8.66 12.30 -14.61
N LYS A 227 7.52 12.06 -15.28
CA LYS A 227 6.60 13.12 -15.69
C LYS A 227 5.95 13.80 -14.50
N TRP A 228 5.64 13.10 -13.43
CA TRP A 228 5.01 13.67 -12.24
C TRP A 228 6.06 14.37 -11.36
N CYS A 229 7.11 13.65 -10.99
CA CYS A 229 8.05 14.02 -9.94
C CYS A 229 9.38 14.61 -10.46
N GLY A 230 9.60 14.62 -11.77
CA GLY A 230 10.88 15.00 -12.38
C GLY A 230 11.84 13.81 -12.49
N PRO A 231 12.99 14.00 -13.16
CA PRO A 231 13.96 12.91 -13.33
C PRO A 231 14.51 12.44 -11.98
N ALA A 232 14.78 11.14 -11.90
CA ALA A 232 15.42 10.53 -10.74
C ALA A 232 16.87 10.99 -10.64
N ASN A 233 17.25 11.59 -9.51
CA ASN A 233 18.63 11.93 -9.21
C ASN A 233 19.16 11.06 -8.07
N PHE A 234 20.39 10.59 -8.22
CA PHE A 234 21.13 9.99 -7.12
C PHE A 234 21.88 11.14 -6.46
N LEU A 235 21.63 11.41 -5.18
CA LEU A 235 22.52 12.30 -4.44
C LEU A 235 23.89 11.60 -4.37
N SER A 236 24.84 12.11 -5.16
CA SER A 236 26.26 11.84 -4.96
C SER A 236 26.59 12.41 -3.58
N GLY A 237 26.66 11.53 -2.57
CA GLY A 237 27.25 11.88 -1.28
C GLY A 237 28.72 12.22 -1.45
#